data_AF-A0A6B3NGX2-F1
#
_entry.id   AF-A0A6B3NGX2-F1
#
_cell.length_a   1.000
_cell.length_b   1.000
_cell.length_c   1.000
_cell.angle_alpha   90.00
_cell.angle_beta   90.00
_cell.angle_gamma   90.00
#
_symmetry.space_group_name_H-M   'P 1'
#
loop_
_entity.id
_entity.type
_entity.pdbx_description
1 polymer ?
#
loop_
_entity_poly.entity_id
_entity_poly.type
_entity_poly.pdbx_seq_one_letter_code
_entity_poly.pdbx_strand_id
1 'polypeptide(L)'
;MSETKPFKLYYDAELAERLGGMLTAVYPAFDTASFVAFVVPKLDALEFKGRIACFAEGLHLHLPEDYPTAVGVLSQILGVPMADEEGMFNDGYHLWPVAYFVEAYGVEHFDESMKAMYAITQRHTA
;
A
#
# COMPACT_ATOMS: atom_id res chain seq x y z
N MET A 1 -13.91 -17.06 18.75
CA MET A 1 -14.43 -15.68 18.65
C MET A 1 -13.31 -14.88 18.00
N SER A 2 -13.47 -14.44 16.75
CA SER A 2 -12.43 -13.61 16.10
C SER A 2 -12.31 -12.32 16.91
N GLU A 3 -11.12 -12.04 17.43
CA GLU A 3 -10.86 -10.89 18.30
C GLU A 3 -11.01 -9.59 17.49
N THR A 4 -11.94 -8.73 17.89
CA THR A 4 -12.15 -7.44 17.23
C THR A 4 -11.04 -6.47 17.66
N LYS A 5 -9.92 -6.43 16.94
CA LYS A 5 -8.85 -5.43 17.18
C LYS A 5 -9.22 -4.08 16.54
N PRO A 6 -8.81 -2.94 17.13
CA PRO A 6 -8.97 -1.62 16.50
C PRO A 6 -8.44 -1.60 15.07
N PHE A 7 -9.14 -0.94 14.14
CA PHE A 7 -8.83 -0.99 12.70
C PHE A 7 -7.38 -0.61 12.35
N LYS A 8 -6.80 0.35 13.08
CA LYS A 8 -5.38 0.73 12.90
C LYS A 8 -4.40 -0.42 13.13
N LEU A 9 -4.77 -1.41 13.93
CA LEU A 9 -3.93 -2.56 14.26
C LEU A 9 -3.93 -3.63 13.17
N TYR A 10 -4.68 -3.47 12.08
CA TYR A 10 -4.49 -4.24 10.85
C TYR A 10 -3.31 -3.73 10.01
N TYR A 11 -2.76 -2.56 10.35
CA TYR A 11 -1.51 -2.05 9.79
C TYR A 11 -0.39 -2.42 10.74
N ASP A 12 0.09 -3.65 10.60
CA ASP A 12 1.04 -4.34 11.47
C ASP A 12 2.13 -5.05 10.65
N ALA A 13 2.95 -5.87 11.32
CA ALA A 13 4.02 -6.62 10.68
C ALA A 13 3.50 -7.62 9.64
N GLU A 14 2.36 -8.27 9.90
CA GLU A 14 1.75 -9.23 8.97
C GLU A 14 1.36 -8.52 7.67
N LEU A 15 0.77 -7.32 7.75
CA LEU A 15 0.47 -6.53 6.56
C LEU A 15 1.74 -6.11 5.81
N ALA A 16 2.80 -5.69 6.53
CA ALA A 16 4.06 -5.30 5.90
C ALA A 16 4.72 -6.47 5.14
N GLU A 17 4.75 -7.65 5.75
CA GLU A 17 5.27 -8.87 5.12
C GLU A 17 4.43 -9.30 3.92
N ARG A 18 3.09 -9.26 4.06
CA ARG A 18 2.16 -9.58 2.96
C ARG A 18 2.37 -8.64 1.77
N LEU A 19 2.41 -7.33 2.02
CA LEU A 19 2.58 -6.33 0.98
C LEU A 19 3.95 -6.46 0.30
N GLY A 20 5.00 -6.68 1.09
CA GLY A 20 6.34 -6.95 0.56
C GLY A 20 6.38 -8.20 -0.32
N GLY A 21 5.75 -9.30 0.10
CA GLY A 21 5.66 -10.52 -0.70
C GLY A 21 4.94 -10.31 -2.05
N MET A 22 3.84 -9.54 -2.06
CA MET A 22 3.14 -9.16 -3.29
C MET A 22 4.06 -8.34 -4.22
N LEU A 23 4.83 -7.41 -3.66
CA LEU A 23 5.76 -6.56 -4.41
C LEU A 23 6.95 -7.36 -4.96
N THR A 24 7.59 -8.20 -4.16
CA THR A 24 8.70 -9.06 -4.61
C THR A 24 8.28 -10.00 -5.73
N ALA A 25 7.01 -10.43 -5.79
CA ALA A 25 6.51 -11.28 -6.87
C ALA A 25 6.49 -10.59 -8.25
N VAL A 26 6.26 -9.27 -8.29
CA VAL A 26 6.20 -8.48 -9.54
C VAL A 26 7.46 -7.63 -9.77
N TYR A 27 8.22 -7.35 -8.72
CA TYR A 27 9.47 -6.60 -8.72
C TYR A 27 10.49 -7.34 -7.84
N PRO A 28 11.22 -8.34 -8.38
CA PRO A 28 12.12 -9.20 -7.58
C PRO A 28 13.25 -8.47 -6.84
N ALA A 29 13.56 -7.22 -7.22
CA ALA A 29 14.54 -6.38 -6.53
C ALA A 29 13.97 -5.67 -5.29
N PHE A 30 12.65 -5.77 -5.03
CA PHE A 30 12.04 -5.24 -3.82
C PHE A 30 12.58 -5.97 -2.58
N ASP A 31 13.31 -5.26 -1.73
CA ASP A 31 13.83 -5.79 -0.48
C ASP A 31 12.76 -5.75 0.62
N THR A 32 11.94 -6.81 0.66
CA THR A 32 10.89 -6.98 1.67
C THR A 32 11.44 -6.92 3.10
N ALA A 33 12.64 -7.46 3.35
CA ALA A 33 13.20 -7.48 4.70
C ALA A 33 13.53 -6.06 5.18
N SER A 34 14.17 -5.26 4.33
CA SER A 34 14.48 -3.86 4.63
C SER A 34 13.20 -3.01 4.76
N PHE A 35 12.18 -3.24 3.92
CA PHE A 35 10.88 -2.59 4.03
C PHE A 35 10.20 -2.86 5.38
N VAL A 36 10.11 -4.13 5.79
CA VAL A 36 9.52 -4.54 7.07
C VAL A 36 10.31 -3.96 8.25
N ALA A 37 11.65 -4.03 8.20
CA ALA A 37 12.53 -3.48 9.22
C ALA A 37 12.40 -1.95 9.36
N PHE A 38 12.08 -1.25 8.27
CA PHE A 38 11.79 0.18 8.30
C PHE A 38 10.42 0.48 8.94
N VAL A 39 9.37 -0.22 8.52
CA VAL A 39 7.97 0.12 8.88
C VAL A 39 7.64 -0.32 10.30
N VAL A 40 7.87 -1.59 10.64
CA VAL A 40 7.33 -2.24 11.85
C VAL A 40 7.71 -1.54 13.15
N PRO A 41 8.98 -1.15 13.38
CA PRO A 41 9.38 -0.52 14.65
C PRO A 41 8.68 0.82 14.94
N LYS A 42 8.12 1.48 13.92
CA LYS A 42 7.48 2.79 14.05
C LYS A 42 5.98 2.68 14.40
N LEU A 43 5.34 1.55 14.13
CA LEU A 43 3.87 1.44 14.12
C LEU A 43 3.23 1.65 15.49
N ASP A 44 3.88 1.21 16.57
CA ASP A 44 3.31 1.26 17.93
C ASP A 44 3.05 2.69 18.41
N ALA A 45 3.87 3.65 17.99
CA ALA A 45 3.71 5.06 18.32
C ALA A 45 2.71 5.81 17.43
N LEU A 46 2.19 5.16 16.39
CA LEU A 46 1.42 5.82 15.33
C LEU A 46 -0.08 5.48 15.41
N GLU A 47 -0.88 6.53 15.24
CA GLU A 47 -2.30 6.42 14.93
C GLU A 47 -2.52 6.05 13.46
N PHE A 48 -3.77 5.75 13.11
CA PHE A 48 -4.18 5.21 11.81
C PHE A 48 -3.52 5.88 10.59
N LYS A 49 -3.72 7.19 10.40
CA LYS A 49 -3.11 7.92 9.26
C LYS A 49 -1.58 7.92 9.30
N GLY A 50 -0.99 7.94 10.50
CA GLY A 50 0.47 7.86 10.67
C GLY A 50 1.01 6.50 10.22
N ARG A 51 0.29 5.40 10.50
CA ARG A 51 0.66 4.07 10.01
C ARG A 51 0.61 4.00 8.49
N ILE A 52 -0.45 4.53 7.86
CA ILE A 52 -0.57 4.58 6.40
C ILE A 52 0.60 5.35 5.77
N ALA A 53 0.92 6.54 6.32
CA ALA A 53 2.05 7.33 5.86
C ALA A 53 3.40 6.61 6.04
N CYS A 54 3.60 5.92 7.17
CA CYS A 54 4.81 5.13 7.43
C CYS A 54 5.00 4.00 6.40
N PHE A 55 3.91 3.30 6.04
CA PHE A 55 3.96 2.30 4.98
C PHE A 55 4.30 2.94 3.63
N ALA A 56 3.65 4.05 3.27
CA ALA A 56 3.91 4.74 2.00
C ALA A 56 5.35 5.26 1.90
N GLU A 57 5.91 5.78 2.99
CA GLU A 57 7.32 6.17 3.09
C GLU A 57 8.24 4.96 2.91
N GLY A 58 7.93 3.85 3.58
CA GLY A 58 8.63 2.58 3.39
C GLY A 58 8.60 2.12 1.93
N LEU A 59 7.45 2.22 1.26
CA LEU A 59 7.31 1.90 -0.16
C LEU A 59 8.19 2.81 -1.01
N HIS A 60 8.17 4.12 -0.77
CA HIS A 60 8.98 5.09 -1.50
C HIS A 60 10.48 4.86 -1.38
N LEU A 61 10.96 4.42 -0.21
CA LEU A 61 12.37 4.10 0.00
C LEU A 61 12.84 2.81 -0.69
N HIS A 62 11.92 1.88 -0.98
CA HIS A 62 12.27 0.53 -1.49
C HIS A 62 11.76 0.24 -2.90
N LEU A 63 10.97 1.14 -3.47
CA LEU A 63 10.57 1.12 -4.87
C LEU A 63 11.59 1.89 -5.74
N PRO A 64 11.50 1.78 -7.08
CA PRO A 64 12.27 2.62 -7.99
C PRO A 64 12.14 4.11 -7.66
N GLU A 65 13.25 4.85 -7.76
CA GLU A 65 13.27 6.30 -7.53
C GLU A 65 12.40 7.07 -8.54
N ASP A 66 12.31 6.54 -9.77
CA ASP A 66 11.42 7.05 -10.81
C ASP A 66 9.95 6.74 -10.47
N TYR A 67 9.16 7.79 -10.20
CA TYR A 67 7.77 7.66 -9.80
C TYR A 67 6.90 6.89 -10.80
N PRO A 68 6.93 7.17 -12.13
CA PRO A 68 6.17 6.39 -13.10
C PRO A 68 6.47 4.89 -13.03
N THR A 69 7.72 4.51 -12.83
CA THR A 69 8.12 3.11 -12.64
C THR A 69 7.59 2.56 -11.32
N ALA A 70 7.73 3.30 -10.22
CA ALA A 70 7.25 2.88 -8.89
C ALA A 70 5.74 2.66 -8.87
N VAL A 71 4.95 3.59 -9.39
CA VAL A 71 3.49 3.47 -9.45
C VAL A 71 3.07 2.36 -10.42
N GLY A 72 3.85 2.11 -11.47
CA GLY A 72 3.67 0.95 -12.35
C GLY A 72 3.84 -0.39 -11.63
N VAL A 73 4.83 -0.52 -10.74
CA VAL A 73 5.00 -1.70 -9.87
C VAL A 73 3.81 -1.85 -8.92
N LEU A 74 3.42 -0.77 -8.24
CA LEU A 74 2.27 -0.77 -7.34
C LEU A 74 0.95 -1.13 -8.04
N SER A 75 0.78 -0.71 -9.30
CA SER A 75 -0.42 -1.02 -10.08
C SER A 75 -0.58 -2.51 -10.37
N GLN A 76 0.52 -3.28 -10.42
CA GLN A 76 0.48 -4.71 -10.69
C GLN A 76 -0.03 -5.54 -9.51
N ILE A 77 0.12 -5.02 -8.28
CA ILE A 77 -0.31 -5.72 -7.06
C ILE A 77 -1.77 -5.44 -6.67
N LEU A 78 -2.47 -4.58 -7.41
CA LEU A 78 -3.86 -4.21 -7.11
C LEU A 78 -4.84 -5.38 -7.24
N GLY A 79 -4.49 -6.43 -8.01
CA GLY A 79 -5.37 -7.57 -8.26
C GLY A 79 -6.49 -7.29 -9.28
N VAL A 80 -7.50 -8.15 -9.34
CA VAL A 80 -8.64 -8.04 -10.26
C VAL A 80 -9.66 -7.01 -9.71
N PRO A 81 -10.32 -6.19 -10.55
CA PRO A 81 -11.39 -5.32 -10.08
C PRO A 81 -12.47 -6.12 -9.33
N MET A 82 -12.96 -5.60 -8.20
CA MET A 82 -14.02 -6.28 -7.46
C MET A 82 -15.37 -6.07 -8.16
N ALA A 83 -16.19 -7.13 -8.26
CA ALA A 83 -17.52 -7.05 -8.87
C ALA A 83 -18.58 -6.49 -7.91
N ASP A 84 -18.32 -6.58 -6.59
CA ASP A 84 -19.31 -6.38 -5.53
C ASP A 84 -18.75 -5.36 -4.50
N GLU A 85 -19.55 -4.36 -4.14
CA GLU A 85 -19.15 -3.24 -3.25
C GLU A 85 -18.84 -3.71 -1.82
N GLU A 86 -19.47 -4.79 -1.33
CA GLU A 86 -19.27 -5.30 0.03
C GLU A 86 -17.86 -5.85 0.31
N GLY A 87 -17.14 -6.26 -0.74
CA GLY A 87 -15.76 -6.75 -0.62
C GLY A 87 -14.72 -5.64 -0.48
N MET A 88 -15.00 -4.42 -0.97
CA MET A 88 -14.03 -3.32 -1.04
C MET A 88 -13.57 -2.83 0.34
N PHE A 89 -14.41 -2.97 1.37
CA PHE A 89 -14.08 -2.55 2.73
C PHE A 89 -13.35 -3.63 3.54
N ASN A 90 -13.68 -4.90 3.31
CA ASN A 90 -13.07 -6.02 4.04
C ASN A 90 -11.74 -6.48 3.43
N ASP A 91 -11.61 -6.43 2.09
CA ASP A 91 -10.41 -6.92 1.40
C ASP A 91 -9.49 -5.79 0.93
N GLY A 92 -9.98 -4.55 0.74
CA GLY A 92 -9.23 -3.46 0.12
C GLY A 92 -8.34 -2.63 1.06
N TYR A 93 -8.42 -2.79 2.39
CA TYR A 93 -7.72 -1.90 3.34
C TYR A 93 -6.19 -1.84 3.13
N HIS A 94 -5.59 -2.94 2.68
CA HIS A 94 -4.17 -3.03 2.38
C HIS A 94 -3.71 -2.09 1.25
N LEU A 95 -4.66 -1.51 0.48
CA LEU A 95 -4.40 -0.55 -0.59
C LEU A 95 -4.37 0.91 -0.12
N TRP A 96 -4.73 1.23 1.13
CA TRP A 96 -4.60 2.60 1.67
C TRP A 96 -3.17 3.15 1.56
N PRO A 97 -2.10 2.39 1.91
CA PRO A 97 -0.74 2.89 1.74
C PRO A 97 -0.36 3.12 0.27
N VAL A 98 -0.95 2.35 -0.64
CA VAL A 98 -0.74 2.49 -2.08
C VAL A 98 -1.42 3.77 -2.60
N ALA A 99 -2.67 4.02 -2.18
CA ALA A 99 -3.38 5.26 -2.50
C ALA A 99 -2.63 6.48 -1.95
N TYR A 100 -2.20 6.40 -0.69
CA TYR A 100 -1.44 7.47 -0.04
C TYR A 100 -0.08 7.71 -0.69
N PHE A 101 0.59 6.66 -1.19
CA PHE A 101 1.80 6.81 -2.00
C PHE A 101 1.54 7.65 -3.26
N VAL A 102 0.45 7.37 -3.99
CA VAL A 102 0.07 8.14 -5.18
C VAL A 102 -0.24 9.59 -4.82
N GLU A 103 -0.97 9.82 -3.73
CA GLU A 103 -1.28 11.16 -3.21
C GLU A 103 0.00 11.95 -2.85
N ALA A 104 0.92 11.32 -2.11
CA ALA A 104 2.10 11.98 -1.55
C ALA A 104 3.21 12.24 -2.57
N TYR A 105 3.42 11.32 -3.52
CA TYR A 105 4.58 11.35 -4.42
C TYR A 105 4.22 11.59 -5.90
N GLY A 106 2.93 11.60 -6.26
CA GLY A 106 2.47 11.70 -7.64
C GLY A 106 2.16 13.10 -8.16
N VAL A 107 2.35 14.15 -7.35
CA VAL A 107 1.89 15.52 -7.66
C VAL A 107 2.41 16.04 -9.01
N GLU A 108 3.64 15.70 -9.39
CA GLU A 108 4.26 16.12 -10.66
C GLU A 108 3.96 15.18 -11.85
N HIS A 109 3.25 14.08 -11.61
CA HIS A 109 2.98 13.01 -12.58
C HIS A 109 1.46 12.77 -12.71
N PHE A 110 0.75 13.79 -13.21
CA PHE A 110 -0.72 13.81 -13.24
C PHE A 110 -1.32 12.60 -13.95
N ASP A 111 -0.86 12.29 -15.16
CA ASP A 111 -1.46 11.23 -15.98
C ASP A 111 -1.26 9.83 -15.37
N GLU A 112 -0.06 9.55 -14.86
CA GLU A 112 0.26 8.30 -14.16
C GLU A 112 -0.54 8.19 -12.85
N SER A 113 -0.58 9.26 -12.07
CA SER A 113 -1.29 9.31 -10.79
C SER A 113 -2.79 9.12 -10.95
N MET A 114 -3.40 9.79 -11.93
CA MET A 114 -4.84 9.66 -12.19
C MET A 114 -5.21 8.26 -12.67
N LYS A 115 -4.38 7.63 -13.52
CA LYS A 115 -4.58 6.23 -13.94
C LYS A 115 -4.48 5.27 -12.76
N ALA A 116 -3.47 5.45 -11.91
CA ALA A 116 -3.28 4.61 -10.73
C ALA A 116 -4.43 4.79 -9.73
N MET A 117 -4.82 6.03 -9.43
CA MET A 117 -5.92 6.32 -8.51
C MET A 117 -7.25 5.76 -9.03
N TYR A 118 -7.52 5.88 -10.33
CA TYR A 118 -8.69 5.25 -10.96
C TYR A 118 -8.69 3.72 -10.80
N ALA A 119 -7.55 3.07 -11.00
CA ALA A 119 -7.44 1.62 -10.82
C ALA A 119 -7.61 1.20 -9.35
N ILE A 120 -7.09 2.00 -8.41
CA ILE A 120 -7.25 1.78 -6.96
C ILE A 120 -8.71 1.91 -6.55
N THR A 121 -9.42 2.95 -7.03
CA THR A 121 -10.83 3.20 -6.65
C THR A 121 -11.79 2.10 -7.10
N GLN A 122 -11.42 1.29 -8.09
CA GLN A 122 -12.17 0.10 -8.51
C GLN A 122 -12.02 -1.11 -7.58
N ARG A 123 -11.10 -1.07 -6.61
CA ARG A 123 -10.77 -2.19 -5.69
C ARG A 123 -10.83 -1.77 -4.23
N HIS A 124 -10.77 -0.47 -3.99
CA HIS A 124 -10.70 0.12 -2.68
C HIS A 124 -11.24 1.54 -2.71
N THR A 125 -12.00 1.98 -1.69
CA THR A 125 -12.45 3.37 -1.60
C THR A 125 -11.32 4.24 -1.02
N ALA A 126 -10.53 4.89 -1.88
CA ALA A 126 -9.57 5.92 -1.49
C ALA A 126 -10.28 7.22 -1.11
#